data_AF-A0A2G8KY10-F1
#
_entry.id   AF-A0A2G8KY10-F1
#
_cell.length_a   1.000
_cell.length_b   1.000
_cell.length_c   1.000
_cell.angle_alpha   90.00
_cell.angle_beta   90.00
_cell.angle_gamma   90.00
#
_symmetry.space_group_name_H-M   'P 1'
#
loop_
_entity.id
_entity.type
_entity.pdbx_description
1 polymer ?
#
loop_
_entity_poly.entity_id
_entity_poly.type
_entity_poly.pdbx_seq_one_letter_code
_entity_poly.pdbx_strand_id
1 'polypeptide(L)'
;VFQRRVNGSIDFFRNWTSYKEGFGELHHEFWLGNDKLYYLTNQGNYTLRIDLVDRRGSSYFAKYDLFRINDENDMYRLSELGAFSGTAKSSSNGELNMCLLLYGYMDGWVGGGGVDGWLNG
;
A
#
# COMPACT_ATOMS: atom_id res chain seq x y z
N VAL A 1 -9.86 5.85 -0.07
CA VAL A 1 -9.07 4.82 -0.79
C VAL A 1 -7.86 5.53 -1.38
N PHE A 2 -6.64 5.11 -1.05
CA PHE A 2 -5.43 5.76 -1.56
C PHE A 2 -4.66 4.90 -2.58
N GLN A 3 -5.02 3.62 -2.69
CA GLN A 3 -4.45 2.69 -3.65
C GLN A 3 -5.54 1.72 -4.09
N ARG A 4 -5.55 1.33 -5.38
CA ARG A 4 -6.35 0.22 -5.89
C ARG A 4 -5.61 -0.54 -6.99
N ARG A 5 -5.53 -1.88 -6.86
CA ARG A 5 -5.20 -2.81 -7.96
C ARG A 5 -6.45 -3.62 -8.32
N VAL A 6 -6.62 -3.93 -9.60
CA VAL A 6 -7.74 -4.71 -10.11
C VAL A 6 -7.25 -5.79 -11.07
N ASN A 7 -6.52 -5.40 -12.12
CA ASN A 7 -6.16 -6.29 -13.22
C ASN A 7 -4.81 -5.96 -13.90
N GLY A 8 -4.06 -4.99 -13.39
CA GLY A 8 -2.75 -4.62 -13.93
C GLY A 8 -2.78 -3.73 -15.18
N SER A 9 -3.90 -3.08 -15.48
CA SER A 9 -4.03 -2.09 -16.58
C SER A 9 -3.12 -0.87 -16.45
N ILE A 10 -2.81 -0.46 -15.21
CA ILE A 10 -1.93 0.66 -14.91
C ILE A 10 -0.60 0.10 -14.44
N ASP A 11 0.48 0.57 -15.06
CA ASP A 11 1.83 0.24 -14.64
C ASP A 11 2.17 0.95 -13.32
N PHE A 12 2.61 0.18 -12.33
CA PHE A 12 3.10 0.65 -11.02
C PHE A 12 4.63 0.66 -10.95
N PHE A 13 5.33 0.22 -12.00
CA PHE A 13 6.78 0.40 -12.13
C PHE A 13 7.09 1.84 -12.57
N ARG A 14 6.93 2.77 -11.63
CA ARG A 14 7.03 4.21 -11.87
C ARG A 14 8.17 4.83 -11.06
N ASN A 15 8.62 6.00 -11.50
CA ASN A 15 9.64 6.75 -10.80
C ASN A 15 9.11 7.37 -9.49
N TRP A 16 10.05 7.84 -8.66
CA TRP A 16 9.77 8.51 -7.39
C TRP A 16 8.74 9.64 -7.51
N THR A 17 8.90 10.52 -8.51
CA THR A 17 8.00 11.66 -8.74
C THR A 17 6.55 11.21 -8.94
N SER A 18 6.34 10.10 -9.67
CA SER A 18 5.00 9.53 -9.86
C SER A 18 4.40 9.03 -8.54
N TYR A 19 5.19 8.35 -7.70
CA TYR A 19 4.73 7.90 -6.38
C TYR A 19 4.45 9.06 -5.41
N LYS A 20 5.22 10.14 -5.51
CA LYS A 20 4.98 11.37 -4.77
C LYS A 20 3.66 12.04 -5.18
N GLU A 21 3.46 12.28 -6.47
CA GLU A 21 2.32 13.04 -7.00
C GLU A 21 1.03 12.20 -7.07
N GLY A 22 1.17 10.90 -7.31
CA GLY A 22 0.09 9.97 -7.63
C GLY A 22 -0.05 9.72 -9.13
N PHE A 23 -0.65 8.58 -9.48
CA PHE A 23 -0.87 8.17 -10.88
C PHE A 23 -2.05 7.22 -11.00
N GLY A 24 -2.48 6.98 -12.24
CA GLY A 24 -3.60 6.09 -12.58
C GLY A 24 -4.95 6.80 -12.58
N GLU A 25 -6.01 6.01 -12.48
CA GLU A 25 -7.40 6.45 -12.61
C GLU A 25 -8.20 6.14 -11.35
N LEU A 26 -8.78 7.17 -10.71
CA LEU A 26 -9.51 7.05 -9.44
C LEU A 26 -10.66 6.03 -9.47
N HIS A 27 -11.23 5.79 -10.65
CA HIS A 27 -12.33 4.83 -10.85
C HIS A 27 -11.86 3.41 -11.17
N HIS A 28 -10.56 3.22 -11.43
CA HIS A 28 -9.95 1.93 -11.74
C HIS A 28 -8.71 1.70 -10.88
N GLU A 29 -7.51 1.64 -11.45
CA GLU A 29 -6.27 1.44 -10.72
C GLU A 29 -5.54 2.76 -10.53
N PHE A 30 -5.17 3.06 -9.28
CA PHE A 30 -4.47 4.31 -8.97
C PHE A 30 -3.61 4.21 -7.72
N TRP A 31 -2.69 5.16 -7.63
CA TRP A 31 -1.97 5.57 -6.43
C TRP A 31 -2.27 7.04 -6.16
N LEU A 32 -2.71 7.39 -4.96
CA LEU A 32 -3.15 8.75 -4.62
C LEU A 32 -1.99 9.77 -4.65
N GLY A 33 -0.78 9.32 -4.33
CA GLY A 33 0.40 10.15 -4.13
C GLY A 33 0.80 10.26 -2.66
N ASN A 34 2.10 10.13 -2.40
CA ASN A 34 2.66 10.12 -1.05
C ASN A 34 2.50 11.47 -0.34
N ASP A 35 2.59 12.60 -1.06
CA ASP A 35 2.36 13.93 -0.48
C ASP A 35 0.96 14.04 0.14
N LYS A 36 -0.05 13.58 -0.60
CA LYS A 36 -1.45 13.58 -0.16
C LYS A 36 -1.64 12.60 0.98
N LEU A 37 -0.99 11.42 0.92
CA LEU A 37 -1.08 10.42 1.96
C LEU A 37 -0.44 10.90 3.27
N TYR A 38 0.72 11.55 3.20
CA TYR A 38 1.39 12.16 4.35
C TYR A 38 0.48 13.21 5.00
N TYR A 39 -0.06 14.13 4.18
CA TYR A 39 -0.97 15.15 4.66
C TYR A 39 -2.20 14.56 5.36
N LEU A 40 -2.83 13.54 4.77
CA LEU A 40 -4.02 12.91 5.35
C LEU A 40 -3.72 12.14 6.64
N THR A 41 -2.68 11.31 6.65
CA THR A 41 -2.36 10.42 7.77
C THR A 41 -1.88 11.16 9.02
N ASN A 42 -1.33 12.37 8.85
CA ASN A 42 -0.82 13.19 9.96
C ASN A 42 -1.84 14.25 10.47
N GLN A 43 -3.05 14.30 9.93
CA GLN A 43 -4.11 15.20 10.43
C GLN A 43 -4.83 14.69 11.69
N GLY A 44 -4.67 13.41 12.02
CA GLY A 44 -5.38 12.78 13.11
C GLY A 44 -5.03 11.30 13.22
N ASN A 45 -5.88 10.55 13.91
CA ASN A 45 -5.71 9.10 14.03
C ASN A 45 -6.61 8.42 13.00
N TYR A 46 -5.99 7.82 12.00
CA TYR A 46 -6.68 7.11 10.93
C TYR A 46 -6.36 5.62 10.97
N THR A 47 -7.39 4.82 10.73
CA THR A 47 -7.26 3.37 10.55
C THR A 47 -6.86 3.06 9.12
N LEU A 48 -5.77 2.32 8.93
CA LEU A 48 -5.43 1.70 7.66
C LEU A 48 -6.27 0.43 7.49
N ARG A 49 -7.00 0.33 6.38
CA ARG A 49 -7.69 -0.90 5.97
C ARG A 49 -7.17 -1.34 4.61
N ILE A 50 -6.84 -2.62 4.50
CA ILE A 50 -6.41 -3.27 3.27
C ILE A 50 -7.35 -4.44 3.04
N ASP A 51 -7.99 -4.45 1.86
CA ASP A 51 -8.85 -5.53 1.41
C ASP A 51 -8.13 -6.26 0.25
N LEU A 52 -8.09 -7.59 0.31
CA LEU A 52 -7.35 -8.45 -0.61
C LEU A 52 -8.26 -9.57 -1.10
N VAL A 53 -8.06 -9.98 -2.34
CA VAL A 53 -8.71 -11.16 -2.92
C VAL A 53 -7.60 -12.08 -3.43
N ASP A 54 -7.62 -13.35 -3.02
CA ASP A 54 -6.68 -14.34 -3.55
C ASP A 54 -7.09 -14.82 -4.95
N ARG A 55 -6.20 -15.55 -5.62
CA ARG A 55 -6.45 -16.12 -6.95
C ARG A 55 -7.65 -17.08 -7.01
N ARG A 56 -8.10 -17.58 -5.86
CA ARG A 56 -9.25 -18.49 -5.73
C ARG A 56 -10.55 -17.72 -5.44
N GLY A 57 -10.50 -16.39 -5.37
CA GLY A 57 -11.64 -15.53 -5.09
C GLY A 57 -11.94 -15.33 -3.60
N SER A 58 -11.12 -15.87 -2.69
CA SER A 58 -11.33 -15.69 -1.26
C SER A 58 -10.90 -14.29 -0.84
N SER A 59 -11.76 -13.60 -0.08
CA SER A 59 -11.52 -12.24 0.38
C SER A 59 -10.94 -12.21 1.80
N TYR A 60 -9.90 -11.41 2.00
CA TYR A 60 -9.26 -11.17 3.28
C TYR A 60 -9.17 -9.68 3.55
N PHE A 61 -9.05 -9.32 4.83
CA PHE A 61 -8.75 -7.93 5.19
C PHE A 61 -7.75 -7.86 6.33
N ALA A 62 -7.02 -6.75 6.36
CA ALA A 62 -6.26 -6.29 7.50
C ALA A 62 -6.69 -4.88 7.88
N LYS A 63 -6.61 -4.58 9.16
CA LYS A 63 -6.82 -3.26 9.73
C LYS A 63 -5.72 -2.96 10.73
N TYR A 64 -5.25 -1.73 10.72
CA TYR A 64 -4.39 -1.17 11.75
C TYR A 64 -5.05 0.10 12.26
N ASP A 65 -5.27 0.19 13.57
CA ASP A 65 -6.02 1.29 14.19
C ASP A 65 -5.30 2.66 14.15
N LEU A 66 -4.00 2.64 13.84
CA LEU A 66 -3.17 3.81 13.59
C LEU A 66 -2.29 3.58 12.36
N PHE A 67 -2.14 4.60 11.53
CA PHE A 67 -1.25 4.59 10.37
C PHE A 67 -0.74 6.00 10.09
N ARG A 68 0.58 6.16 10.14
CA ARG A 68 1.28 7.41 9.79
C ARG A 68 2.53 7.11 8.98
N ILE A 69 2.76 8.00 8.02
CA ILE A 69 4.01 8.06 7.26
C ILE A 69 4.69 9.38 7.53
N ASN A 70 6.01 9.42 7.36
CA ASN A 70 6.77 10.66 7.43
C ASN A 70 6.73 11.43 6.10
N ASP A 71 7.39 12.58 6.07
CA ASP A 71 7.48 13.43 4.89
C ASP A 71 8.46 12.87 3.86
N GLU A 72 8.65 13.61 2.76
CA GLU A 72 9.59 13.25 1.70
C GLU A 72 11.05 13.15 2.19
N ASN A 73 11.45 13.93 3.20
CA ASN A 73 12.82 13.95 3.69
C ASN A 73 13.20 12.64 4.38
N ASP A 74 12.22 11.96 4.98
CA ASP A 74 12.35 10.59 5.50
C ASP A 74 11.71 9.56 4.57
N MET A 75 11.69 9.85 3.26
CA MET A 75 11.26 8.95 2.19
C MET A 75 9.87 8.33 2.39
N TYR A 76 8.95 9.08 2.99
CA TYR A 76 7.60 8.59 3.31
C TYR A 76 7.57 7.32 4.16
N ARG A 77 8.62 7.09 4.95
CA ARG A 77 8.76 5.91 5.79
C ARG A 77 7.57 5.78 6.73
N LEU A 78 7.07 4.55 6.86
CA LEU A 78 6.07 4.19 7.87
C LEU A 78 6.64 4.51 9.26
N SER A 79 6.02 5.47 9.95
CA SER A 79 6.51 5.96 11.25
C SER A 79 5.73 5.39 12.41
N GLU A 80 4.41 5.24 12.25
CA GLU A 80 3.54 4.63 13.26
C GLU A 80 2.56 3.66 12.61
N LEU A 81 2.48 2.46 13.18
CA LEU A 81 1.52 1.43 12.80
C LEU A 81 0.90 0.86 14.06
N GLY A 82 -0.43 0.89 14.12
CA GLY A 82 -1.19 0.51 15.30
C GLY A 82 -1.41 -1.00 15.44
N ALA A 83 -2.35 -1.36 16.29
CA ALA A 83 -2.71 -2.75 16.54
C ALA A 83 -3.37 -3.36 15.31
N PHE A 84 -2.86 -4.52 14.89
CA PHE A 84 -3.45 -5.30 13.82
C PHE A 84 -4.78 -5.93 14.25
N SER A 85 -5.76 -5.93 13.35
CA SER A 85 -6.93 -6.80 13.39
C SER A 85 -7.33 -7.24 11.98
N GLY A 86 -7.88 -8.45 11.84
CA GLY A 86 -8.41 -8.92 10.55
C GLY A 86 -8.15 -10.38 10.26
N THR A 87 -8.60 -10.81 9.09
CA THR A 87 -8.55 -12.21 8.63
C THR A 87 -7.27 -12.54 7.87
N ALA A 88 -6.50 -11.52 7.46
CA ALA A 88 -5.22 -11.70 6.76
C ALA A 88 -4.13 -12.37 7.62
N LYS A 89 -4.33 -12.46 8.94
CA LYS A 89 -3.44 -13.13 9.91
C LYS A 89 -3.47 -14.66 9.84
N SER A 90 -4.47 -15.24 9.20
CA SER A 90 -4.58 -16.71 9.12
C SER A 90 -3.56 -17.34 8.16
N SER A 91 -2.82 -16.55 7.39
CA SER A 91 -1.64 -17.03 6.67
C SER A 91 -0.41 -16.39 7.32
N SER A 92 0.48 -17.19 7.88
CA SER A 92 1.78 -16.75 8.41
C SER A 92 2.65 -16.01 7.38
N ASN A 93 2.27 -16.08 6.10
CA ASN A 93 2.88 -15.34 4.99
C ASN A 93 2.09 -14.05 4.64
N GLY A 94 0.84 -13.89 5.07
CA GLY A 94 -0.02 -12.76 4.73
C GLY A 94 0.41 -11.45 5.38
N GLU A 95 0.63 -11.43 6.70
CA GLU A 95 1.02 -10.22 7.44
C GLU A 95 2.39 -9.67 6.99
N LEU A 96 3.38 -10.55 6.79
CA LEU A 96 4.71 -10.16 6.33
C LEU A 96 4.67 -9.64 4.88
N ASN A 97 3.95 -10.33 4.00
CA ASN A 97 3.80 -9.87 2.61
C ASN A 97 3.06 -8.52 2.53
N MET A 98 2.08 -8.29 3.39
CA MET A 98 1.35 -7.02 3.43
C MET A 98 2.21 -5.86 3.90
N CYS A 99 2.98 -6.04 4.97
CA CYS A 99 3.94 -5.02 5.41
C CYS A 99 5.00 -4.73 4.34
N LEU A 100 5.49 -5.76 3.65
CA LEU A 100 6.47 -5.61 2.57
C LEU A 100 5.88 -4.90 1.34
N LEU A 101 4.64 -5.19 0.98
CA LEU A 101 3.93 -4.48 -0.10
C LEU A 101 3.76 -3.01 0.23
N LEU A 102 3.31 -2.69 1.45
CA LEU A 102 3.17 -1.30 1.87
C LEU A 102 4.52 -0.59 1.83
N TYR A 103 5.58 -1.22 2.36
CA TYR A 103 6.92 -0.63 2.38
C TYR A 103 7.46 -0.35 0.97
N GLY A 104 7.39 -1.33 0.07
CA GLY A 104 7.89 -1.19 -1.31
C GLY A 104 7.10 -0.21 -2.19
N TYR A 105 5.83 0.08 -1.84
CA TYR A 105 5.08 1.15 -2.52
C TYR A 105 5.39 2.55 -1.97
N MET A 106 5.79 2.66 -0.70
CA MET A 106 6.08 3.96 -0.07
C MET A 106 7.48 4.47 -0.42
N ASP A 107 8.46 3.57 -0.52
CA ASP A 107 9.86 3.92 -0.80
C ASP A 107 10.16 4.13 -2.30
N GLY A 108 9.19 3.86 -3.19
CA GLY A 108 9.32 4.05 -4.63
C GLY A 108 10.53 3.31 -5.22
N TRP A 109 10.97 2.19 -4.60
CA TRP A 109 12.20 1.51 -4.99
C TRP A 109 12.06 0.84 -6.37
N VAL A 110 12.63 1.50 -7.38
CA VAL A 110 12.82 0.98 -8.73
C VAL A 110 14.12 0.17 -8.77
N GLY A 111 14.11 -1.05 -8.22
CA GLY A 111 15.35 -1.84 -8.14
C GLY A 111 15.19 -3.30 -7.72
N GLY A 112 14.82 -4.16 -8.69
CA GLY A 112 15.26 -5.56 -8.74
C GLY A 112 14.63 -6.56 -7.77
N GLY A 113 13.41 -7.01 -8.10
CA GLY A 113 12.91 -8.35 -7.77
C GLY A 113 12.26 -8.54 -6.40
N GLY A 114 10.96 -8.84 -6.40
CA GLY A 114 10.39 -9.64 -5.30
C GLY A 114 8.89 -9.53 -5.03
N VAL A 115 8.23 -8.42 -5.29
CA VAL A 115 6.83 -8.23 -4.81
C VAL A 115 5.76 -8.31 -5.90
N ASP A 116 6.07 -7.91 -7.14
CA ASP A 116 5.07 -7.85 -8.22
C ASP A 116 4.76 -9.22 -8.87
N GLY A 117 5.59 -10.24 -8.63
CA GLY A 117 5.37 -11.60 -9.16
C GLY A 117 4.16 -12.33 -8.57
N TRP A 118 3.58 -11.80 -7.48
CA TRP A 118 2.44 -12.41 -6.80
C TRP A 118 1.10 -11.77 -7.15
N LEU A 119 1.09 -10.50 -7.56
CA LEU A 119 -0.12 -9.74 -7.90
C LEU A 119 -0.52 -9.85 -9.38
N ASN A 120 0.35 -10.35 -10.25
CA ASN A 120 0.11 -10.54 -11.69
C ASN A 120 0.06 -12.02 -12.12
N GLY A 121 -0.42 -12.94 -11.27
CA GLY A 121 -0.63 -14.33 -11.68
C GLY A 121 -1.84 -14.97 -11.03
#